data_AF-U7R5M0-F1
#
_entry.id   AF-U7R5M0-F1
#
_cell.length_a   1.000
_cell.length_b   1.000
_cell.length_c   1.000
_cell.angle_alpha   90.00
_cell.angle_beta   90.00
_cell.angle_gamma   90.00
#
_symmetry.space_group_name_H-M   'P 1'
#
loop_
_entity.id
_entity.type
_entity.pdbx_description
1 polymer ?
#
loop_
_entity_poly.entity_id
_entity_poly.type
_entity_poly.pdbx_seq_one_letter_code
_entity_poly.pdbx_strand_id
1 'polypeptide(L)'
;MKVFLWIIVFLLAVVICTIIGNYSGGALYLYLSSVPVSHVTWWTLYNGVHLPFKHPDFASAIWGSVLTAWIMFLPVLVVIIVLWLHFMPKSSLYGNARFANDRELEPFHYKGEYN
;
A
#
# COMPACT_ATOMS: atom_id res chain seq x y z
N MET A 1 -12.56 -15.52 13.43
CA MET A 1 -13.39 -14.48 12.78
C MET A 1 -12.59 -13.28 12.26
N LYS A 2 -11.72 -12.64 13.06
CA LYS A 2 -10.98 -11.44 12.65
C LYS A 2 -10.04 -11.64 11.44
N VAL A 3 -9.24 -12.71 11.40
CA VAL A 3 -8.31 -12.99 10.29
C VAL A 3 -9.05 -13.24 8.97
N PHE A 4 -10.14 -14.00 9.02
CA PHE A 4 -10.98 -14.27 7.85
C PHE A 4 -11.56 -12.99 7.25
N LEU A 5 -12.00 -12.04 8.09
CA LEU A 5 -12.45 -10.73 7.63
C LEU A 5 -11.34 -9.95 6.93
N TRP A 6 -10.12 -9.94 7.46
CA TRP A 6 -8.97 -9.27 6.83
C TRP A 6 -8.61 -9.86 5.47
N ILE A 7 -8.68 -11.19 5.34
CA ILE A 7 -8.47 -11.88 4.06
C ILE A 7 -9.53 -11.45 3.04
N ILE A 8 -10.80 -11.39 3.44
CA ILE A 8 -11.87 -10.92 2.56
C ILE A 8 -11.62 -9.47 2.11
N VAL A 9 -11.30 -8.58 3.05
CA VAL A 9 -10.99 -7.18 2.75
C VAL A 9 -9.82 -7.07 1.76
N PHE A 10 -8.77 -7.87 1.96
CA PHE A 10 -7.64 -7.92 1.05
C PHE A 10 -8.04 -8.39 -0.35
N LEU A 11 -8.80 -9.48 -0.46
CA LEU A 11 -9.28 -9.99 -1.75
C LEU A 11 -10.16 -8.97 -2.48
N LEU A 12 -11.05 -8.29 -1.77
CA LEU A 12 -11.86 -7.22 -2.33
C LEU A 12 -11.00 -6.06 -2.82
N ALA A 13 -9.99 -5.64 -2.05
CA ALA A 13 -9.06 -4.59 -2.44
C ALA A 13 -8.26 -4.97 -3.70
N VAL A 14 -7.83 -6.24 -3.82
CA VAL A 14 -7.18 -6.76 -5.03
C VAL A 14 -8.10 -6.67 -6.23
N VAL A 15 -9.35 -7.14 -6.13
CA VAL A 15 -10.31 -7.08 -7.24
C VAL A 15 -10.56 -5.62 -7.67
N ILE A 16 -10.78 -4.72 -6.72
CA ILE A 16 -11.02 -3.29 -6.99
C ILE A 16 -9.79 -2.67 -7.67
N CYS A 17 -8.57 -2.91 -7.16
CA CYS A 17 -7.35 -2.36 -7.73
C CYS A 17 -7.05 -2.94 -9.12
N THR A 18 -7.40 -4.21 -9.39
CA THR A 18 -7.31 -4.79 -10.73
C THR A 18 -8.23 -4.09 -11.71
N ILE A 19 -9.48 -3.83 -11.33
CA ILE A 19 -10.44 -3.13 -12.19
C ILE A 19 -9.97 -1.69 -12.44
N ILE A 20 -9.68 -0.94 -11.38
CA ILE A 20 -9.24 0.46 -11.47
C ILE A 20 -7.92 0.55 -12.24
N GLY A 21 -6.96 -0.34 -11.96
CA GLY A 21 -5.66 -0.41 -12.62
C GLY A 21 -5.82 -0.61 -14.12
N ASN A 22 -6.63 -1.59 -14.54
CA ASN A 22 -6.84 -1.89 -15.96
C ASN A 22 -7.48 -0.71 -16.71
N TYR A 23 -8.54 -0.11 -16.16
CA TYR A 23 -9.18 1.05 -16.79
C TYR A 23 -8.29 2.29 -16.78
N SER A 24 -7.53 2.53 -15.70
CA SER A 24 -6.61 3.67 -15.60
C SER A 24 -5.43 3.53 -16.57
N GLY A 25 -4.84 2.33 -16.68
CA GLY A 25 -3.78 2.06 -17.63
C GLY A 25 -4.25 2.08 -19.09
N GLY A 26 -5.44 1.54 -19.36
CA GLY A 26 -6.09 1.65 -20.67
C GLY A 26 -6.39 3.10 -21.05
N ALA A 27 -6.88 3.91 -20.10
CA ALA A 27 -7.12 5.33 -20.31
C ALA A 27 -5.81 6.09 -20.58
N LEU A 28 -4.75 5.80 -19.82
CA LEU A 28 -3.43 6.40 -20.05
C LEU A 28 -2.87 6.02 -21.42
N TYR A 29 -3.00 4.76 -21.82
CA TYR A 29 -2.61 4.31 -23.15
C TYR A 29 -3.31 5.12 -24.25
N LEU A 30 -4.64 5.23 -24.21
CA LEU A 30 -5.40 6.00 -25.21
C LEU A 30 -5.00 7.47 -25.20
N TYR A 31 -4.84 8.06 -24.01
CA TYR A 31 -4.42 9.44 -23.85
C TYR A 31 -3.06 9.71 -24.50
N LEU A 32 -2.07 8.85 -24.26
CA LEU A 32 -0.72 8.97 -24.83
C LEU A 32 -0.71 8.70 -26.35
N SER A 33 -1.62 7.85 -26.84
CA SER A 33 -1.81 7.58 -28.28
C SER A 33 -2.69 8.60 -29.00
N SER A 34 -3.06 9.72 -28.34
CA SER A 34 -3.94 10.75 -28.90
C SER A 34 -5.31 10.21 -29.36
N VAL A 35 -5.77 9.12 -28.76
CA VAL A 35 -7.10 8.53 -28.98
C VAL A 35 -8.04 8.97 -27.86
N PRO A 36 -9.31 9.30 -28.16
CA PRO A 36 -10.27 9.67 -27.12
C PRO A 36 -10.39 8.61 -26.02
N VAL A 37 -10.24 9.04 -24.77
CA VAL A 37 -10.33 8.17 -23.57
C VAL A 37 -11.72 7.57 -23.39
N SER A 38 -12.75 8.15 -24.02
CA SER A 38 -14.11 7.62 -24.07
C SER A 38 -14.22 6.23 -24.67
N HIS A 39 -13.21 5.78 -25.43
CA HIS A 39 -13.16 4.45 -26.02
C HIS A 39 -12.45 3.41 -25.12
N VAL A 40 -12.20 3.73 -23.85
CA VAL A 40 -11.59 2.77 -22.93
C VAL A 40 -12.52 1.59 -22.68
N THR A 41 -11.97 0.39 -22.85
CA THR A 41 -12.65 -0.89 -22.63
C THR A 41 -11.75 -1.80 -21.81
N TRP A 42 -12.31 -2.90 -21.30
CA TRP A 42 -11.55 -3.92 -20.60
C TRP A 42 -10.33 -4.45 -21.39
N TRP A 43 -10.44 -4.49 -22.72
CA TRP A 43 -9.43 -5.04 -23.62
C TRP A 43 -8.45 -4.00 -24.15
N THR A 44 -8.67 -2.72 -23.89
CA THR A 44 -7.89 -1.61 -24.48
C THR A 44 -6.39 -1.75 -24.23
N LEU A 45 -5.99 -2.01 -22.99
CA LEU A 45 -4.58 -2.18 -22.64
C LEU A 45 -4.01 -3.49 -23.17
N TYR A 46 -4.79 -4.58 -23.11
CA TYR A 46 -4.41 -5.89 -23.66
C TYR A 46 -4.10 -5.79 -25.15
N ASN A 47 -4.96 -5.12 -25.93
CA ASN A 47 -4.75 -4.92 -27.36
C ASN A 47 -3.50 -4.06 -27.62
N GLY A 48 -3.28 -3.03 -26.80
CA GLY A 48 -2.10 -2.14 -26.90
C GLY A 48 -0.78 -2.88 -26.70
N VAL A 49 -0.66 -3.76 -25.70
CA VAL A 49 0.58 -4.50 -25.43
C VAL A 49 0.88 -5.61 -26.46
N HIS A 50 -0.13 -6.02 -27.23
CA HIS A 50 0.04 -6.98 -28.32
C HIS A 50 0.32 -6.32 -29.68
N LEU A 51 0.47 -4.99 -29.71
CA LEU A 51 0.93 -4.30 -30.91
C LEU A 51 2.38 -4.70 -31.25
N PRO A 52 2.77 -4.69 -32.54
CA PRO A 52 4.15 -4.88 -32.93
C PRO A 52 5.07 -3.84 -32.28
N PHE A 53 6.29 -4.22 -31.89
CA PHE A 53 7.25 -3.31 -31.24
C PHE A 53 7.57 -2.04 -32.06
N LYS A 54 7.47 -2.12 -33.39
CA LYS A 54 7.69 -0.97 -34.30
C LYS A 54 6.47 -0.03 -34.39
N HIS A 55 5.34 -0.39 -33.80
CA HIS A 55 4.14 0.43 -33.83
C HIS A 55 4.36 1.69 -32.96
N PRO A 56 4.01 2.90 -33.44
CA PRO A 56 4.25 4.14 -32.69
C PRO A 56 3.58 4.14 -31.30
N ASP A 57 2.41 3.52 -31.20
CA ASP A 57 1.64 3.43 -29.97
C ASP A 57 2.10 2.37 -28.96
N PHE A 58 3.05 1.52 -29.33
CA PHE A 58 3.52 0.44 -28.44
C PHE A 58 4.11 1.00 -27.14
N ALA A 59 4.90 2.07 -27.23
CA ALA A 59 5.49 2.72 -26.06
C ALA A 59 4.42 3.26 -25.09
N SER A 60 3.32 3.81 -25.62
CA SER A 60 2.17 4.27 -24.84
C SER A 60 1.50 3.14 -24.07
N ALA A 61 1.37 1.96 -24.69
CA ALA A 61 0.81 0.77 -24.03
C ALA A 61 1.71 0.24 -22.90
N ILE A 62 3.03 0.35 -23.03
CA ILE A 62 3.97 0.03 -21.95
C ILE A 62 3.76 0.95 -20.75
N TRP A 63 3.64 2.26 -20.96
CA TRP A 63 3.37 3.20 -19.86
C TRP A 63 2.01 2.97 -19.20
N GLY A 64 0.98 2.65 -19.99
CA GLY A 64 -0.31 2.19 -19.46
C GLY A 64 -0.17 0.95 -18.58
N SER A 65 0.68 -0.01 -18.98
CA SER A 65 0.94 -1.24 -18.23
C SER A 65 1.69 -0.99 -16.93
N VAL A 66 2.66 -0.06 -16.95
CA VAL A 66 3.37 0.38 -15.75
C VAL A 66 2.39 0.99 -14.73
N LEU A 67 1.52 1.90 -15.16
CA LEU A 67 0.50 2.48 -14.27
C LEU A 67 -0.45 1.41 -13.71
N THR A 68 -0.91 0.48 -14.57
CA THR A 68 -1.76 -0.64 -14.15
C THR A 68 -1.08 -1.45 -13.06
N ALA A 69 0.18 -1.83 -13.26
CA ALA A 69 0.96 -2.59 -12.29
C ALA A 69 1.08 -1.81 -10.97
N TRP A 70 1.44 -0.52 -11.01
CA TRP A 70 1.52 0.32 -9.81
C TRP A 70 0.24 0.29 -8.97
N ILE A 71 -0.92 0.42 -9.62
CA ILE A 71 -2.22 0.40 -8.93
C ILE A 71 -2.53 -1.02 -8.40
N MET A 72 -2.29 -2.06 -9.20
CA MET A 72 -2.55 -3.45 -8.80
C MET A 72 -1.71 -3.91 -7.60
N PHE A 73 -0.51 -3.36 -7.43
CA PHE A 73 0.36 -3.68 -6.29
C PHE A 73 0.03 -2.91 -5.01
N LEU A 74 -0.89 -1.92 -5.03
CA LEU A 74 -1.24 -1.15 -3.82
C LEU A 74 -1.73 -2.01 -2.64
N PRO A 75 -2.63 -3.00 -2.82
CA PRO A 75 -3.08 -3.84 -1.70
C PRO A 75 -1.92 -4.61 -1.05
N VAL A 76 -0.97 -5.08 -1.87
CA VAL A 76 0.23 -5.79 -1.39
C VAL A 76 1.14 -4.84 -0.61
N LEU A 77 1.38 -3.63 -1.12
CA LEU A 77 2.16 -2.61 -0.44
C LEU A 77 1.57 -2.27 0.93
N VAL A 78 0.24 -2.12 1.02
CA VAL A 78 -0.46 -1.86 2.28
C VAL A 78 -0.24 -3.02 3.27
N VAL A 79 -0.35 -4.28 2.82
CA VAL A 79 -0.10 -5.44 3.69
C VAL A 79 1.34 -5.43 4.19
N ILE A 80 2.33 -5.16 3.33
CA ILE A 80 3.74 -5.09 3.72
C ILE A 80 3.94 -4.01 4.79
N ILE A 81 3.38 -2.81 4.60
CA ILE A 81 3.48 -1.71 5.57
C ILE A 81 2.83 -2.09 6.90
N VAL A 82 1.64 -2.68 6.88
CA VAL A 82 0.92 -3.10 8.09
C VAL A 82 1.71 -4.16 8.85
N LEU A 83 2.25 -5.16 8.16
CA LEU A 83 3.10 -6.17 8.79
C LEU A 83 4.37 -5.55 9.35
N TRP A 84 5.02 -4.66 8.60
CA TRP A 84 6.21 -3.96 9.07
C TRP A 84 5.94 -3.16 10.34
N LEU A 85 4.85 -2.40 10.40
CA LEU A 85 4.44 -1.66 11.59
C LEU A 85 4.04 -2.58 12.76
N HIS A 86 3.48 -3.76 12.46
CA HIS A 86 3.12 -4.74 13.49
C HIS A 86 4.36 -5.41 14.12
N PHE A 87 5.36 -5.74 13.30
CA PHE A 87 6.61 -6.36 13.73
C PHE A 87 7.66 -5.35 14.17
N MET A 88 7.44 -4.05 13.94
CA MET A 88 8.35 -3.00 14.40
C MET A 88 8.45 -3.09 15.93
N PRO A 89 9.65 -3.29 16.50
CA PRO A 89 9.81 -3.35 17.94
C PRO A 89 9.36 -2.01 18.52
N LYS A 90 8.45 -2.06 19.49
CA LYS A 90 8.05 -0.86 20.24
C LYS A 90 9.24 -0.43 21.08
N SER A 91 10.05 0.49 20.57
CA SER A 91 11.08 1.14 21.37
C SER A 91 10.38 2.01 22.40
N SER A 92 10.37 1.55 23.65
CA SER A 92 10.21 2.45 24.79
C SER A 92 11.32 3.50 24.67
N LEU A 93 10.97 4.80 24.64
CA LEU A 93 11.94 5.90 24.68
C LEU A 93 12.89 5.81 25.89
N TYR A 94 12.49 5.05 26.92
CA TYR A 94 13.19 4.87 28.18
C TYR A 94 13.85 3.48 28.29
N GLY A 95 13.86 2.66 27.23
CA GLY A 95 14.32 1.27 27.32
C GLY A 95 13.51 0.46 28.35
N ASN A 96 14.14 -0.49 29.02
CA ASN A 96 13.53 -1.28 30.10
C ASN A 96 13.33 -0.48 31.41
N ALA A 97 13.59 0.83 31.39
CA ALA A 97 13.29 1.70 32.52
C ALA A 97 11.76 1.93 32.56
N ARG A 98 11.09 1.05 33.30
CA ARG A 98 9.77 1.32 33.84
C ARG A 98 9.94 2.37 34.95
N PHE A 99 8.97 3.30 35.07
CA PHE A 99 8.88 4.17 36.24
C PHE A 99 8.84 3.31 37.52
N ALA A 100 9.71 3.62 38.48
CA ALA A 100 9.71 2.94 39.78
C ALA A 100 8.33 3.09 40.43
N ASN A 101 7.80 2.01 41.00
CA ASN A 101 6.55 2.09 41.75
C ASN A 101 6.78 2.72 43.13
N ASP A 102 5.71 3.10 43.82
CA ASP A 102 5.79 3.79 45.12
C ASP A 102 6.60 3.02 46.18
N ARG A 103 6.56 1.68 46.14
CA ARG A 103 7.31 0.79 47.03
C ARG A 103 8.80 0.70 46.66
N GLU A 104 9.13 0.85 45.38
CA GLU A 104 10.52 0.93 44.88
C GLU A 104 11.14 2.31 45.16
N LEU A 105 10.32 3.35 45.31
CA LEU A 105 10.73 4.72 45.68
C LEU A 105 10.85 4.92 47.20
N GLU A 106 10.24 4.06 48.00
CA GLU A 106 10.22 4.10 49.48
C GLU A 106 11.62 4.18 50.14
N PRO A 107 12.68 3.50 49.65
CA PRO A 107 14.03 3.66 50.19
C PRO A 107 14.68 5.02 49.91
N PHE A 108 14.22 5.70 48.85
CA PHE A 108 14.70 7.03 48.43
C PHE A 108 13.87 8.16 49.02
N HIS A 109 12.79 7.85 49.73
CA HIS A 109 12.05 8.85 50.49
C HIS A 109 12.96 9.48 51.54
N TYR A 110 13.09 10.80 51.45
CA TYR A 110 13.84 11.62 52.39
C TYR A 110 13.27 11.43 53.80
N LYS A 111 14.12 10.96 54.72
CA LYS A 111 13.78 10.69 56.13
C LYS A 111 14.15 11.84 57.08
N GLY A 112 14.51 13.00 56.54
CA GLY A 112 14.83 14.16 57.38
C GLY A 112 13.58 14.81 57.98
N GLU A 113 13.81 15.70 58.95
CA GLU A 113 12.74 16.42 59.65
C GLU A 113 11.96 17.31 58.69
N TYR A 114 10.70 16.96 58.46
CA TYR A 114 9.71 17.92 57.96
C TYR A 114 9.40 18.86 59.12
N ASN A 115 10.11 20.00 59.19
CA ASN A 115 9.75 21.11 60.07
C ASN A 115 8.38 21.67 59.72
#